data_AF-A0A6N2LRK8-F1
#
_entry.id   AF-A0A6N2LRK8-F1
#
_cell.length_a   1.000
_cell.length_b   1.000
_cell.length_c   1.000
_cell.angle_alpha   90.00
_cell.angle_beta   90.00
_cell.angle_gamma   90.00
#
_symmetry.space_group_name_H-M   'P 1'
#
loop_
_entity.id
_entity.type
_entity.pdbx_description
1 polymer ?
#
loop_
_entity_poly.entity_id
_entity_poly.type
_entity_poly.pdbx_seq_one_letter_code
_entity_poly.pdbx_strand_id
1 'polypeptide(L)'
;MYVQGWDYPLHLGVTEAGEGEDGRMKSAIGIGTLLQDGLGDTIRVSLTEPPEEEIDPCRRLASLGMRAAEIQQGVAPFEEKHRHYFDFQRRSGQLPVQKEGEEVDYRGVLHRDGSVLMSVSLDQLKVTT
;
A
#
# COMPACT_ATOMS: atom_id res chain seq x y z
N MET A 1 -4.14 -7.13 14.34
CA MET A 1 -4.00 -6.04 15.33
C MET A 1 -5.34 -5.80 16.03
N TYR A 2 -6.38 -5.29 15.35
CA TYR A 2 -7.73 -5.14 15.92
C TYR A 2 -8.37 -6.45 16.43
N VAL A 3 -8.17 -7.57 15.71
CA VAL A 3 -8.69 -8.91 16.11
C VAL A 3 -8.09 -9.41 17.44
N GLN A 4 -6.94 -8.88 17.86
CA GLN A 4 -6.24 -9.27 19.09
C GLN A 4 -6.47 -8.28 20.25
N GLY A 5 -7.28 -7.22 20.05
CA GLY A 5 -7.51 -6.17 21.06
C GLY A 5 -6.25 -5.36 21.38
N TRP A 6 -5.36 -5.19 20.41
CA TRP A 6 -4.10 -4.49 20.60
C TRP A 6 -4.26 -3.00 20.34
N ASP A 7 -4.68 -2.29 21.39
CA ASP A 7 -4.84 -0.82 21.43
C ASP A 7 -3.49 -0.13 21.69
N TYR A 8 -2.51 -0.39 20.83
CA TYR A 8 -1.22 0.29 20.91
C TYR A 8 -1.30 1.68 20.26
N PRO A 9 -0.62 2.68 20.82
CA PRO A 9 -0.56 4.00 20.20
C PRO A 9 0.11 3.92 18.82
N LEU A 10 -0.51 4.57 17.84
CA LEU A 10 -0.05 4.65 16.46
C LEU A 10 0.75 5.94 16.24
N HIS A 11 2.00 5.79 15.80
CA HIS A 11 2.80 6.89 15.32
C HIS A 11 2.66 7.02 13.80
N LEU A 12 2.20 8.18 13.33
CA LEU A 12 2.06 8.48 11.92
C LEU A 12 3.18 9.40 11.44
N GLY A 13 3.73 9.09 10.27
CA GLY A 13 4.67 9.96 9.58
C GLY A 13 4.79 9.56 8.13
N VAL A 14 5.10 10.53 7.28
CA VAL A 14 5.45 10.29 5.87
C VAL A 14 6.95 10.41 5.76
N THR A 15 7.61 9.31 5.39
CA THR A 15 9.04 9.30 5.07
C THR A 15 9.25 9.86 3.67
N GLU A 16 10.40 10.52 3.44
CA GLU A 16 10.75 11.08 2.13
C GLU A 16 9.71 12.08 1.58
N ALA A 17 9.12 12.90 2.45
CA ALA A 17 8.16 13.91 2.00
C ALA A 17 8.82 14.92 1.03
N GLY A 18 10.11 15.21 1.24
CA GLY A 18 10.87 16.17 0.43
C GLY A 18 10.96 17.53 1.13
N GLU A 19 11.23 18.57 0.34
CA GLU A 19 11.43 19.93 0.83
C GLU A 19 10.26 20.85 0.47
N GLY A 20 10.10 21.93 1.23
CA GLY A 20 9.17 23.00 0.94
C GLY A 20 7.71 22.57 0.90
N GLU A 21 6.95 23.16 -0.02
CA GLU A 21 5.50 22.93 -0.13
C GLU A 21 5.14 21.51 -0.54
N ASP A 22 5.95 20.85 -1.37
CA ASP A 22 5.69 19.47 -1.81
C ASP A 22 5.76 18.49 -0.63
N GLY A 23 6.76 18.64 0.24
CA GLY A 23 6.88 17.86 1.46
C GLY A 23 5.73 18.10 2.44
N ARG A 24 5.27 19.34 2.57
CA ARG A 24 4.10 19.68 3.40
C ARG A 24 2.82 19.08 2.82
N MET A 25 2.65 19.14 1.50
CA MET A 25 1.47 18.60 0.81
C MET A 25 1.40 17.07 0.92
N LYS A 26 2.50 16.36 0.65
CA LYS A 26 2.58 14.89 0.81
C LYS A 26 2.30 14.47 2.26
N SER A 27 2.91 15.16 3.22
CA SER A 27 2.66 14.91 4.64
C SER A 27 1.21 15.18 5.03
N ALA A 28 0.63 16.27 4.53
CA ALA A 28 -0.75 16.62 4.83
C ALA A 28 -1.75 15.62 4.25
N ILE A 29 -1.55 15.15 3.03
CA ILE A 29 -2.41 14.14 2.41
C ILE A 29 -2.25 12.80 3.12
N GLY A 30 -1.02 12.34 3.35
CA GLY A 30 -0.76 11.03 3.97
C GLY A 30 -1.24 10.97 5.43
N ILE A 31 -0.82 11.93 6.26
CA ILE A 31 -1.17 11.95 7.69
C ILE A 31 -2.62 12.40 7.88
N GLY A 32 -3.06 13.44 7.17
CA GLY A 32 -4.38 14.03 7.35
C GLY A 32 -5.52 13.06 7.00
N THR A 33 -5.35 12.22 5.97
CA THR A 33 -6.35 11.19 5.61
C THR A 33 -6.52 10.18 6.75
N LEU A 34 -5.42 9.67 7.29
CA LEU A 34 -5.47 8.71 8.41
C LEU A 34 -6.07 9.32 9.68
N LEU A 35 -5.74 10.57 9.99
CA LEU A 35 -6.34 11.29 11.12
C LEU A 35 -7.86 11.48 10.95
N GLN A 36 -8.32 11.74 9.73
CA GLN A 36 -9.76 11.85 9.42
C GLN A 36 -10.48 10.49 9.50
N ASP A 37 -9.75 9.40 9.27
CA ASP A 37 -10.24 8.04 9.45
C ASP A 37 -10.25 7.58 10.92
N GLY A 38 -9.80 8.44 11.84
CA GLY A 38 -9.72 8.17 13.28
C GLY A 38 -8.47 7.38 13.70
N LEU A 39 -7.42 7.36 12.86
CA LEU A 39 -6.17 6.65 13.10
C LEU A 39 -5.05 7.62 13.45
N GLY A 40 -4.28 7.31 14.51
CA GLY A 40 -3.07 8.04 14.89
C GLY A 40 -3.16 8.73 16.25
N ASP A 41 -2.16 8.47 17.09
CA ASP A 41 -2.04 9.04 18.44
C ASP A 41 -0.91 10.07 18.51
N THR A 42 0.13 9.87 17.71
CA THR A 42 1.25 10.80 17.59
C THR A 42 1.59 10.98 16.11
N ILE A 43 2.08 12.17 15.75
CA ILE A 43 2.43 12.47 14.37
C ILE A 43 3.83 13.09 14.28
N ARG A 44 4.50 12.84 13.16
CA ARG A 44 5.73 13.54 12.76
C ARG A 44 5.66 13.86 11.28
N VAL A 45 5.74 15.14 10.95
CA VAL A 45 6.02 15.62 9.58
C VAL A 45 7.53 15.54 9.40
N SER A 46 8.02 14.87 8.35
CA SER A 46 9.46 14.70 8.11
C SER A 46 9.87 15.46 6.85
N LEU A 47 10.45 16.64 7.03
CA LEU A 47 10.92 17.50 5.94
C LEU A 47 12.44 17.37 5.79
N THR A 48 12.95 17.68 4.61
CA THR A 48 14.41 17.83 4.38
C THR A 48 14.93 19.21 4.84
N GLU A 49 14.09 20.00 5.50
CA GLU A 49 14.36 21.35 6.01
C GLU A 49 14.76 21.31 7.51
N PRO A 50 15.16 22.46 8.11
CA PRO A 50 15.39 22.54 9.55
C PRO A 50 14.16 22.05 10.35
N PRO A 51 14.38 21.39 11.50
CA PRO A 51 13.30 20.76 12.27
C PRO A 51 12.25 21.75 12.78
N GLU A 52 12.59 23.04 12.91
CA GLU A 52 11.66 24.09 13.28
C GLU A 52 10.54 24.27 12.25
N GLU A 53 10.84 24.01 10.98
CA GLU A 53 9.89 24.10 9.86
C GLU A 53 8.87 22.96 9.84
N GLU A 54 9.13 21.86 10.56
CA GLU A 54 8.17 20.76 10.73
C GLU A 54 7.03 21.13 11.71
N ILE A 55 7.26 22.12 12.59
CA ILE A 55 6.35 22.41 13.71
C ILE A 55 5.00 22.96 13.25
N ASP A 56 5.00 23.95 12.34
CA ASP A 56 3.76 24.57 11.85
C ASP A 56 2.82 23.56 11.15
N PRO A 57 3.28 22.78 10.15
CA PRO A 57 2.42 21.78 9.50
C PRO A 57 1.99 20.68 10.48
N CYS A 58 2.87 20.23 11.40
CA CYS A 58 2.49 19.31 12.46
C CYS A 58 1.34 19.85 13.32
N ARG A 59 1.41 21.10 13.77
CA ARG A 59 0.35 21.72 14.60
C ARG A 59 -0.98 21.77 13.86
N ARG A 60 -0.97 22.13 12.59
CA ARG A 60 -2.18 22.15 11.75
C ARG A 60 -2.80 20.76 11.64
N LEU A 61 -1.99 19.74 11.34
CA LEU A 61 -2.47 18.35 11.27
C LEU A 61 -2.98 17.84 12.62
N ALA A 62 -2.28 18.14 13.72
CA ALA A 62 -2.73 17.77 15.06
C ALA A 62 -4.10 18.41 15.37
N SER A 63 -4.29 19.70 15.06
CA SER A 63 -5.60 20.35 15.25
C SER A 63 -6.72 19.74 14.40
N LEU A 64 -6.41 19.28 13.18
CA LEU A 64 -7.35 18.57 12.32
C LEU A 64 -7.76 17.23 12.96
N GLY A 65 -6.79 16.46 13.45
CA GLY A 65 -7.04 15.18 14.13
C GLY A 65 -7.83 15.34 15.43
N MET A 66 -7.50 16.35 16.25
CA MET A 66 -8.25 16.65 17.47
C MET A 66 -9.73 16.97 17.17
N ARG A 67 -9.98 17.77 16.12
CA ARG A 67 -11.36 18.07 15.69
C ARG A 67 -12.08 16.81 15.21
N ALA A 68 -11.43 15.93 14.45
CA ALA A 68 -12.02 14.66 14.02
C ALA A 68 -12.37 13.77 15.23
N ALA A 69 -11.48 13.71 16.23
CA ALA A 69 -11.71 12.97 17.47
C ALA A 69 -12.90 13.52 18.28
N GLU A 70 -13.04 14.84 18.38
CA GLU A 70 -14.16 15.50 19.08
C GLU A 70 -15.53 15.09 18.53
N ILE A 71 -15.64 14.97 17.20
CA ILE A 71 -16.88 14.55 16.53
C ILE A 71 -16.97 13.04 16.30
N GLN A 72 -16.02 12.27 16.86
CA GLN A 72 -15.88 10.82 16.70
C GLN A 72 -15.94 10.38 15.23
N GLN A 73 -15.32 11.18 14.36
CA GLN A 73 -15.20 10.88 12.95
C GLN A 73 -14.20 9.74 12.77
N GLY A 74 -14.61 8.71 12.04
CA GLY A 74 -13.77 7.56 11.71
C GLY A 74 -14.46 6.68 10.69
N VAL A 75 -13.76 5.61 10.29
CA VAL A 75 -14.28 4.66 9.29
C VAL A 75 -15.04 3.54 9.99
N ALA A 76 -16.15 3.11 9.38
CA ALA A 76 -16.88 1.93 9.84
C ALA A 76 -15.93 0.71 9.90
N PRO A 77 -16.07 -0.18 10.89
CA PRO A 77 -15.23 -1.37 11.00
C PRO A 77 -15.22 -2.16 9.69
N PHE A 78 -14.03 -2.39 9.14
CA PHE A 78 -13.87 -3.24 7.97
C PHE A 78 -13.88 -4.70 8.37
N GLU A 79 -14.77 -5.48 7.75
CA GLU A 79 -14.81 -6.94 7.88
C GLU A 79 -14.19 -7.56 6.61
N GLU A 80 -13.05 -8.25 6.76
CA GLU A 80 -12.41 -8.96 5.65
C GLU A 80 -13.20 -10.24 5.34
N LYS A 81 -13.85 -10.26 4.17
CA LYS A 81 -14.72 -11.37 3.73
C LYS A 81 -14.09 -12.29 2.70
N HIS A 82 -12.97 -11.91 2.10
CA HIS A 82 -12.44 -12.57 0.90
C HIS A 82 -11.03 -13.14 1.11
N ARG A 83 -10.20 -12.52 1.95
CA ARG A 83 -8.82 -12.98 2.16
C ARG A 83 -8.72 -13.93 3.34
N HIS A 84 -8.52 -15.20 3.04
CA HIS A 84 -8.15 -16.22 4.01
C HIS A 84 -6.63 -16.25 4.21
N TYR A 85 -6.09 -15.35 5.05
CA TYR A 85 -4.63 -15.21 5.26
C TYR A 85 -3.93 -16.46 5.84
N PHE A 86 -4.69 -17.40 6.40
CA PHE A 86 -4.19 -18.66 6.94
C PHE A 86 -4.33 -19.82 5.96
N ASP A 87 -5.16 -19.66 4.92
CA ASP A 87 -5.40 -20.70 3.92
C ASP A 87 -4.53 -20.43 2.70
N PHE A 88 -3.26 -20.80 2.80
CA PHE A 88 -2.37 -20.84 1.65
C PHE A 88 -2.74 -22.02 0.76
N GLN A 89 -3.68 -21.81 -0.17
CA GLN A 89 -4.00 -22.79 -1.19
C GLN A 89 -3.27 -22.48 -2.50
N ARG A 90 -2.63 -23.50 -3.07
CA ARG A 90 -2.11 -23.42 -4.45
C ARG A 90 -3.29 -23.17 -5.37
N ARG A 91 -3.30 -22.03 -6.06
CA ARG A 91 -4.28 -21.75 -7.11
C ARG A 91 -4.13 -22.78 -8.23
N SER A 92 -5.10 -23.68 -8.37
CA SER A 92 -5.22 -24.54 -9.54
C SER A 92 -5.81 -23.71 -10.68
N GLY A 93 -4.96 -23.20 -11.56
CA GLY A 93 -5.40 -22.60 -12.82
C GLY A 93 -5.74 -23.70 -13.83
N GLN A 94 -6.75 -23.46 -14.68
CA GLN A 94 -6.96 -24.30 -15.84
C GLN A 94 -5.95 -23.88 -16.91
N LEU A 95 -5.06 -24.79 -17.30
CA LEU A 95 -4.09 -24.53 -18.36
C LEU A 95 -4.85 -24.23 -19.67
N PRO A 96 -4.38 -23.24 -20.48
CA PRO A 96 -4.95 -23.01 -21.79
C PRO A 96 -4.84 -24.29 -22.63
N VAL A 97 -5.98 -24.76 -23.14
CA VAL A 97 -6.04 -25.87 -24.10
C VAL A 97 -5.84 -25.31 -25.50
N GLN A 98 -5.01 -25.97 -26.32
CA GLN A 98 -4.88 -25.60 -27.72
C GLN A 98 -6.22 -25.85 -28.42
N LYS A 99 -6.79 -24.81 -29.03
CA LYS A 99 -8.01 -24.93 -29.83
C LYS A 99 -7.64 -25.16 -31.29
N GLU A 100 -8.50 -25.90 -31.99
CA GLU A 100 -8.32 -26.17 -33.42
C GLU A 100 -8.39 -24.84 -34.20
N GLY A 101 -7.30 -24.51 -34.90
CA GLY A 101 -7.14 -23.24 -35.63
C GLY A 101 -6.20 -22.21 -34.98
N GLU A 102 -5.66 -22.47 -33.78
CA GLU A 102 -4.64 -21.60 -33.17
C GLU A 102 -3.25 -21.92 -33.76
N GLU A 103 -2.58 -20.92 -34.35
CA GLU A 103 -1.27 -21.06 -35.00
C GLU A 103 -0.14 -21.39 -33.99
N VAL A 104 -0.32 -21.07 -32.71
CA VAL A 104 0.72 -21.18 -31.68
C VAL A 104 0.26 -22.12 -30.56
N ASP A 105 1.05 -23.17 -30.29
CA ASP A 105 0.80 -24.12 -29.20
C ASP A 105 1.48 -23.67 -27.90
N TYR A 106 0.69 -23.12 -26.98
CA TYR A 106 1.18 -22.63 -25.68
C TYR A 106 1.42 -23.75 -24.65
N ARG A 107 1.03 -25.00 -24.93
CA ARG A 107 1.14 -26.12 -23.97
C ARG A 107 2.60 -26.48 -23.65
N GLY A 108 3.53 -26.18 -24.56
CA GLY A 108 4.96 -26.44 -24.37
C GLY A 108 5.71 -25.40 -23.52
N VAL A 109 5.08 -24.26 -23.23
CA VAL A 109 5.69 -23.14 -22.48
C VAL A 109 5.45 -23.27 -20.97
N LEU A 110 4.55 -24.16 -20.57
CA LEU A 110 4.16 -24.39 -19.18
C LEU A 110 4.64 -25.78 -18.73
N HIS A 111 5.33 -25.86 -17.59
CA HIS A 111 5.62 -27.15 -16.98
C HIS A 111 4.32 -27.87 -16.60
N ARG A 112 4.35 -29.21 -16.51
CA ARG A 112 3.18 -30.04 -16.15
C ARG A 112 2.59 -29.71 -14.78
N ASP A 113 3.35 -29.06 -13.91
CA ASP A 113 2.88 -28.57 -12.61
C ASP A 113 2.29 -27.14 -12.67
N GLY A 114 2.23 -26.52 -13.84
CA GLY A 114 1.72 -25.15 -14.03
C GLY A 114 2.72 -24.05 -13.65
N SER A 115 4.00 -24.37 -13.44
CA SER A 115 5.05 -23.35 -13.38
C SER A 115 5.40 -22.84 -14.78
N VAL A 116 5.67 -21.53 -14.90
CA VAL A 116 6.01 -20.88 -16.17
C VAL A 116 7.53 -20.80 -16.29
N LEU A 117 8.12 -21.42 -17.31
CA LEU A 117 9.50 -21.08 -17.71
C LEU A 117 9.43 -19.85 -18.61
N MET A 118 9.88 -18.70 -18.11
CA MET A 118 10.10 -17.55 -18.97
C MET A 118 11.46 -17.72 -19.65
N SER A 119 11.49 -18.25 -20.87
CA SER A 119 12.70 -18.27 -21.69
C SER A 119 12.86 -16.89 -22.35
N VAL A 120 13.73 -16.05 -21.79
CA VAL A 120 14.11 -14.76 -22.38
C VAL A 120 15.29 -15.00 -23.32
N SER A 121 15.22 -14.52 -24.56
CA SER A 121 16.39 -14.55 -25.45
C SER A 121 17.34 -13.40 -25.14
N LEU A 122 18.64 -13.56 -25.42
CA LEU A 122 19.66 -12.52 -25.16
C LEU A 122 19.36 -11.19 -25.85
N ASP A 123 18.57 -11.19 -26.92
CA ASP A 123 18.19 -9.98 -27.64
C ASP A 123 16.99 -9.26 -27.00
N GLN A 124 16.12 -9.98 -26.29
CA GLN A 124 15.03 -9.38 -25.51
C GLN A 124 15.52 -8.65 -24.25
N LEU A 125 16.70 -9.00 -23.74
CA LEU A 125 17.37 -8.29 -22.64
C LEU A 125 18.07 -6.99 -23.07
N LYS A 126 18.24 -6.76 -24.38
CA LYS A 126 18.93 -5.56 -24.90
C LYS A 126 18.00 -4.39 -25.16
N VAL A 127 16.68 -4.59 -25.15
CA VAL A 127 15.69 -3.51 -25.34
C VAL A 127 15.25 -2.98 -23.98
N THR A 128 16.19 -2.37 -23.27
CA THR A 128 15.87 -1.44 -22.18
C THR A 128 16.96 -0.38 -22.18
N THR A 129 16.88 0.52 -23.16
CA THR A 129 17.44 1.88 -23.08
C THR A 129 16.40 2.83 -23.62
#